data_AF-E4YMJ4-F1
#
_entry.id   AF-E4YMJ4-F1
#
_cell.length_a   1.000
_cell.length_b   1.000
_cell.length_c   1.000
_cell.angle_alpha   90.00
_cell.angle_beta   90.00
_cell.angle_gamma   90.00
#
_symmetry.space_group_name_H-M   'P 1'
#
loop_
_entity.id
_entity.type
_entity.pdbx_description
1 polymer ?
#
loop_
_entity_poly.entity_id
_entity_poly.type
_entity_poly.pdbx_seq_one_letter_code
_entity_poly.pdbx_strand_id
1 'polypeptide(L)'
;MTLYELQPKKSENISDFFDYIYESLKNKFNNEELASQMAVEFGKLRETAINYKLCGSALLDNLKCYHDQLVLLGGKIRFSPENCNVSFKWFCSYSPRGSDKEVYELCNIDWEFANVLFNIAILTYLKGKKESQKKQREEAKKCFQEAAGIILFLKDHQLKKINRRTNDLNDHALELIFNSFVGYVQLEVAKKSMRRKSKRQAGSKFIRRREKTVQYFQYHAKCKTTVSLLRLTVQILRSDEQLSYGLARRG
;
A
#
# COMPACT_ATOMS: atom_id res chain seq x y z
N MET A 1 10.69 -16.89 -6.43
CA MET A 1 11.15 -15.77 -5.59
C MET A 1 10.35 -15.82 -4.30
N THR A 2 10.96 -16.26 -3.20
CA THR A 2 10.37 -16.02 -1.87
C THR A 2 10.20 -14.51 -1.76
N LEU A 3 9.02 -14.01 -1.36
CA LEU A 3 8.87 -12.62 -0.95
C LEU A 3 9.88 -12.40 0.19
N TYR A 4 11.07 -11.91 -0.15
CA TYR A 4 11.97 -11.28 0.81
C TYR A 4 11.08 -10.32 1.60
N GLU A 5 11.08 -10.45 2.92
CA GLU A 5 10.06 -9.82 3.77
C GLU A 5 9.97 -8.33 3.43
N LEU A 6 8.89 -7.94 2.75
CA LEU A 6 8.56 -6.56 2.45
C LEU A 6 8.58 -5.79 3.77
N GLN A 7 9.51 -4.85 3.91
CA GLN A 7 9.62 -3.98 5.08
C GLN A 7 9.22 -2.56 4.69
N PRO A 8 8.68 -1.77 5.64
CA PRO A 8 8.54 -0.34 5.44
C PRO A 8 9.91 0.29 5.07
N LYS A 9 9.90 1.16 4.06
CA LYS A 9 11.05 1.98 3.67
C LYS A 9 11.43 2.91 4.81
N LYS A 10 12.73 3.12 4.98
CA LYS A 10 13.27 4.11 5.91
C LYS A 10 13.43 5.45 5.22
N SER A 11 13.29 6.52 6.00
CA SER A 11 13.60 7.91 5.65
C SER A 11 14.44 8.52 6.75
N GLU A 12 15.20 9.55 6.39
CA GLU A 12 15.84 10.45 7.35
C GLU A 12 14.93 11.64 7.67
N ASN A 13 15.16 12.26 8.84
CA ASN A 13 14.53 13.53 9.19
C ASN A 13 15.18 14.67 8.38
N ILE A 14 14.43 15.72 8.08
CA ILE A 14 14.84 16.81 7.21
C ILE A 14 14.56 18.11 7.96
N SER A 15 15.62 18.80 8.41
CA SER A 15 15.52 20.09 9.09
C SER A 15 14.83 21.14 8.23
N ASP A 16 15.21 21.17 6.94
CA ASP A 16 14.84 22.23 6.00
C ASP A 16 13.37 22.16 5.59
N PHE A 17 12.68 21.06 5.93
CA PHE A 17 11.26 20.92 5.65
C PHE A 17 10.42 21.86 6.49
N PHE A 18 10.82 22.11 7.74
CA PHE A 18 10.17 23.08 8.60
C PHE A 18 10.24 24.48 7.98
N ASP A 19 11.46 24.93 7.63
CA ASP A 19 11.69 26.26 7.08
C ASP A 19 10.91 26.48 5.78
N TYR A 20 10.90 25.47 4.91
CA TYR A 20 10.14 25.52 3.67
C TYR A 20 8.63 25.68 3.88
N ILE A 21 8.05 24.91 4.81
CA ILE A 21 6.62 25.01 5.13
C ILE A 21 6.32 26.35 5.79
N TYR A 22 7.16 26.80 6.72
CA TYR A 22 7.03 28.09 7.38
C TYR A 22 7.00 29.24 6.36
N GLU A 23 8.01 29.35 5.49
CA GLU A 23 8.08 30.41 4.48
C GLU A 23 6.90 30.34 3.50
N SER A 24 6.50 29.13 3.08
CA SER A 24 5.36 28.93 2.19
C SER A 24 4.04 29.37 2.82
N LEU A 25 3.84 29.10 4.12
CA LEU A 25 2.64 29.47 4.86
C LEU A 25 2.64 30.97 5.20
N LYS A 26 3.79 31.52 5.60
CA LYS A 26 3.99 32.94 5.89
C LYS A 26 3.57 33.78 4.69
N ASN A 27 4.10 33.45 3.50
CA ASN A 27 3.77 34.14 2.25
C ASN A 27 2.29 34.00 1.85
N LYS A 28 1.62 32.92 2.29
CA LYS A 28 0.23 32.66 1.93
C LYS A 28 -0.77 33.34 2.87
N PHE A 29 -0.49 33.33 4.17
CA PHE A 29 -1.43 33.76 5.20
C PHE A 29 -1.11 35.15 5.78
N ASN A 30 0.08 35.70 5.50
CA ASN A 30 0.59 36.95 6.08
C ASN A 30 0.47 36.98 7.62
N ASN A 31 0.59 35.82 8.26
CA ASN A 31 0.52 35.65 9.71
C ASN A 31 1.67 34.73 10.14
N GLU A 32 2.72 35.33 10.70
CA GLU A 32 3.95 34.62 11.08
C GLU A 32 3.74 33.65 12.23
N GLU A 33 2.94 34.02 13.24
CA GLU A 33 2.68 33.17 14.40
C GLU A 33 1.93 31.91 14.00
N LEU A 34 0.87 32.05 13.20
CA LEU A 34 0.09 30.93 12.70
C LEU A 34 0.94 30.04 11.76
N ALA A 35 1.73 30.65 10.87
CA ALA A 35 2.62 29.91 9.97
C ALA A 35 3.66 29.09 10.75
N SER A 36 4.25 29.69 11.78
CA SER A 36 5.23 29.04 12.67
C SER A 36 4.60 27.85 13.40
N GLN A 37 3.44 28.04 14.05
CA GLN A 37 2.74 26.97 14.76
C GLN A 37 2.40 25.80 13.83
N MET A 38 1.85 26.09 12.63
CA MET A 38 1.50 25.07 11.65
C MET A 38 2.73 24.32 11.13
N ALA A 39 3.84 25.02 10.85
CA ALA A 39 5.08 24.39 10.41
C ALA A 39 5.68 23.48 11.49
N VAL A 40 5.64 23.90 12.77
CA VAL A 40 6.17 23.12 13.90
C VAL A 40 5.39 21.82 14.04
N GLU A 41 4.06 21.91 14.07
CA GLU A 41 3.20 20.74 14.23
C GLU A 41 3.31 19.78 13.04
N PHE A 42 3.46 20.31 11.83
CA PHE A 42 3.65 19.47 10.64
C PHE A 42 5.03 18.78 10.61
N GLY A 43 6.09 19.47 11.05
CA GLY A 43 7.41 18.88 11.24
C GLY A 43 7.39 17.72 12.22
N LYS A 44 6.80 17.93 13.41
CA LYS A 44 6.61 16.87 14.43
C LYS A 44 5.80 15.69 13.89
N LEU A 45 4.76 15.96 13.09
CA LEU A 45 3.95 14.92 12.47
C LEU A 45 4.78 14.04 11.54
N ARG A 46 5.62 14.64 10.69
CA ARG A 46 6.56 13.89 9.84
C ARG A 46 7.52 13.06 10.68
N GLU A 47 8.18 13.67 11.66
CA GLU A 47 9.12 12.98 12.55
C GLU A 47 8.50 11.74 13.20
N THR A 48 7.26 11.88 13.66
CA THR A 48 6.50 10.80 14.27
C THR A 48 6.14 9.72 13.24
N ALA A 49 5.74 10.11 12.03
CA ALA A 49 5.37 9.19 10.94
C ALA A 49 6.56 8.39 10.39
N ILE A 50 7.77 8.95 10.45
CA ILE A 50 9.01 8.24 10.06
C ILE A 50 9.75 7.65 11.28
N ASN A 51 9.19 7.71 12.48
CA ASN A 51 9.79 7.10 13.66
C ASN A 51 9.58 5.58 13.66
N TYR A 52 10.49 4.85 13.03
CA TYR A 52 10.45 3.39 12.93
C TYR A 52 10.69 2.65 14.26
N LYS A 53 10.95 3.34 15.38
CA LYS A 53 10.91 2.72 16.70
C LYS A 53 9.48 2.40 17.12
N LEU A 54 8.49 3.09 16.55
CA LEU A 54 7.08 2.75 16.68
C LEU A 54 6.81 1.45 15.92
N CYS A 55 6.04 0.55 16.54
CA CYS A 55 5.76 -0.78 15.99
C CYS A 55 4.30 -0.90 15.56
N GLY A 56 4.05 -1.54 14.41
CA GLY A 56 2.71 -2.03 14.05
C GLY A 56 1.67 -0.94 13.74
N SER A 57 0.59 -0.89 14.52
CA SER A 57 -0.59 -0.05 14.23
C SER A 57 -0.33 1.44 14.49
N ALA A 58 0.38 1.80 15.56
CA ALA A 58 0.67 3.20 15.85
C ALA A 58 1.46 3.88 14.72
N LEU A 59 2.44 3.17 14.15
CA LEU A 59 3.18 3.67 12.99
C LEU A 59 2.28 3.85 11.76
N LEU A 60 1.37 2.89 11.51
CA LEU A 60 0.41 2.98 10.41
C LEU A 60 -0.54 4.17 10.56
N ASP A 61 -1.07 4.40 11.75
CA ASP A 61 -1.99 5.49 12.02
C ASP A 61 -1.30 6.86 11.87
N ASN A 62 -0.06 6.98 12.38
CA ASN A 62 0.74 8.19 12.22
C ASN A 62 1.09 8.47 10.74
N LEU A 63 1.42 7.44 9.96
CA LEU A 63 1.65 7.57 8.53
C LEU A 63 0.38 8.00 7.77
N LYS A 64 -0.79 7.47 8.14
CA LYS A 64 -2.08 7.88 7.55
C LYS A 64 -2.39 9.34 7.88
N CYS A 65 -2.25 9.75 9.14
CA CYS A 65 -2.42 11.14 9.53
C CYS A 65 -1.45 12.07 8.78
N TYR A 66 -0.18 11.68 8.67
CA TYR A 66 0.81 12.45 7.94
C TYR A 66 0.48 12.55 6.44
N HIS A 67 0.10 11.44 5.81
CA HIS A 67 -0.36 11.40 4.43
C HIS A 67 -1.54 12.35 4.19
N ASP A 68 -2.56 12.31 5.04
CA ASP A 68 -3.75 13.14 4.87
C ASP A 68 -3.40 14.62 4.98
N GLN A 69 -2.53 14.98 5.94
CA GLN A 69 -2.04 16.36 6.04
C GLN A 69 -1.17 16.76 4.84
N LEU A 70 -0.33 15.86 4.31
CA LEU A 70 0.43 16.10 3.07
C LEU A 70 -0.50 16.43 1.89
N VAL A 71 -1.59 15.68 1.71
CA VAL A 71 -2.59 15.94 0.65
C VAL A 71 -3.23 17.32 0.83
N LEU A 72 -3.70 17.61 2.05
CA LEU A 72 -4.35 18.88 2.37
C LEU A 72 -3.41 20.08 2.16
N LEU A 73 -2.13 19.90 2.51
CA LEU A 73 -1.10 20.92 2.35
C LEU A 73 -0.72 21.09 0.88
N GLY A 74 -0.67 20.01 0.10
CA GLY A 74 -0.43 20.04 -1.35
C GLY A 74 -1.48 20.83 -2.13
N GLY A 75 -2.72 20.90 -1.64
CA GLY A 75 -3.75 21.78 -2.19
C GLY A 75 -3.57 23.27 -1.85
N LYS A 76 -2.68 23.60 -0.91
CA LYS A 76 -2.48 24.96 -0.40
C LYS A 76 -1.11 25.54 -0.77
N ILE A 77 -0.06 24.73 -0.82
CA ILE A 77 1.31 25.16 -1.10
C ILE A 77 1.73 24.59 -2.46
N ARG A 78 2.42 25.40 -3.27
CA ARG A 78 2.96 24.94 -4.56
C ARG A 78 4.27 24.19 -4.37
N PHE A 79 4.19 22.87 -4.27
CA PHE A 79 5.34 21.98 -4.24
C PHE A 79 5.81 21.58 -5.65
N SER A 80 6.00 22.54 -6.57
CA SER A 80 6.58 22.18 -7.87
C SER A 80 8.07 21.83 -7.71
N PRO A 81 8.62 20.93 -8.54
CA PRO A 81 10.06 20.60 -8.51
C PRO A 81 10.98 21.83 -8.65
N GLU A 82 10.49 22.90 -9.27
CA GLU A 82 11.19 24.17 -9.45
C GLU A 82 11.19 25.05 -8.19
N ASN A 83 10.24 24.84 -7.28
CA ASN A 83 10.03 25.68 -6.09
C ASN A 83 10.24 24.92 -4.78
N CYS A 84 10.34 23.59 -4.80
CA CYS A 84 10.55 22.75 -3.62
C CYS A 84 12.05 22.49 -3.43
N ASN A 85 12.70 23.24 -2.55
CA ASN A 85 14.11 23.03 -2.21
C ASN A 85 14.33 21.97 -1.11
N VAL A 86 13.27 21.27 -0.70
CA VAL A 86 13.35 20.25 0.35
C VAL A 86 13.70 18.90 -0.25
N SER A 87 14.80 18.34 0.21
CA SER A 87 15.36 17.10 -0.30
C SER A 87 14.88 15.88 0.51
N PHE A 88 14.05 15.03 -0.08
CA PHE A 88 13.50 13.86 0.62
C PHE A 88 14.31 12.60 0.32
N LYS A 89 14.97 12.07 1.35
CA LYS A 89 15.85 10.90 1.25
C LYS A 89 15.18 9.63 1.75
N TRP A 90 15.00 8.67 0.84
CA TRP A 90 14.34 7.39 1.10
C TRP A 90 15.16 6.19 0.65
N PHE A 91 15.22 5.18 1.51
CA PHE A 91 15.91 3.93 1.27
C PHE A 91 14.97 2.90 0.62
N CYS A 92 15.46 2.16 -0.36
CA CYS A 92 14.75 1.04 -0.97
C CYS A 92 14.34 -0.01 0.08
N SER A 93 13.12 -0.55 -0.05
CA SER A 93 12.56 -1.59 0.82
C SER A 93 13.33 -2.91 0.70
N TYR A 94 13.90 -3.18 -0.47
CA TYR A 94 14.73 -4.35 -0.71
C TYR A 94 16.20 -3.95 -0.75
N SER A 95 16.95 -4.27 0.30
CA SER A 95 18.40 -4.31 0.21
C SER A 95 18.81 -5.75 -0.08
N PRO A 96 19.42 -6.05 -1.24
CA PRO A 96 20.22 -7.26 -1.39
C PRO A 96 21.22 -7.29 -0.22
N ARG A 97 21.43 -8.46 0.37
CA ARG A 97 22.30 -8.61 1.54
C ARG A 97 23.69 -8.02 1.23
N GLY A 98 24.07 -6.99 1.99
CA GLY A 98 25.44 -6.50 2.14
C GLY A 98 26.04 -5.82 0.91
N SER A 99 25.79 -4.52 0.74
CA SER A 99 26.84 -3.48 0.57
C SER A 99 26.23 -2.14 0.20
N ASP A 100 25.20 -2.11 -0.65
CA ASP A 100 24.64 -0.87 -1.18
C ASP A 100 23.13 -0.81 -0.97
N LYS A 101 22.72 -0.13 0.12
CA LYS A 101 21.31 0.27 0.25
C LYS A 101 21.05 1.31 -0.81
N GLU A 102 20.34 0.92 -1.87
CA GLU A 102 19.83 1.87 -2.85
C GLU A 102 19.02 2.94 -2.11
N VAL A 103 19.51 4.18 -2.15
CA VAL A 103 18.93 5.34 -1.48
C VAL A 103 18.83 6.44 -2.51
N TYR A 104 17.63 7.01 -2.65
CA TYR A 104 17.43 8.18 -3.49
C TYR A 104 16.95 9.34 -2.67
N GLU A 105 17.47 10.50 -3.06
CA GLU A 105 17.23 11.79 -2.46
C GLU A 105 16.74 12.70 -3.58
N LEU A 106 15.51 13.20 -3.46
CA LEU A 106 14.85 14.00 -4.49
C LEU A 106 14.13 15.19 -3.88
N CYS A 107 14.29 16.36 -4.51
CA CYS A 107 13.57 17.58 -4.18
C CYS A 107 12.17 17.59 -4.83
N ASN A 108 11.32 16.64 -4.45
CA ASN A 108 9.98 16.50 -5.02
C ASN A 108 8.99 15.97 -3.97
N ILE A 109 7.90 16.69 -3.72
CA ILE A 109 6.88 16.22 -2.76
C ILE A 109 6.17 14.95 -3.22
N ASP A 110 6.04 14.75 -4.54
CA ASP A 110 5.41 13.54 -5.07
C ASP A 110 6.22 12.30 -4.69
N TRP A 111 7.55 12.46 -4.54
CA TRP A 111 8.45 11.42 -4.02
C TRP A 111 8.17 11.11 -2.56
N GLU A 112 8.04 12.10 -1.68
CA GLU A 112 7.64 11.88 -0.28
C GLU A 112 6.30 11.15 -0.21
N PHE A 113 5.31 11.64 -0.95
CA PHE A 113 3.96 11.09 -0.99
C PHE A 113 3.95 9.63 -1.44
N ALA A 114 4.69 9.29 -2.50
CA ALA A 114 4.78 7.92 -3.00
C ALA A 114 5.38 6.96 -1.97
N ASN A 115 6.43 7.38 -1.26
CA ASN A 115 7.08 6.56 -0.25
C ASN A 115 6.22 6.37 1.01
N VAL A 116 5.52 7.43 1.45
CA VAL A 116 4.57 7.34 2.57
C VAL A 116 3.45 6.37 2.24
N LEU A 117 2.82 6.49 1.06
CA LEU A 117 1.78 5.56 0.60
C LEU A 117 2.30 4.12 0.50
N PHE A 118 3.52 3.92 -0.02
CA PHE A 118 4.12 2.60 -0.07
C PHE A 118 4.21 1.99 1.33
N ASN A 119 4.69 2.74 2.31
CA ASN A 119 4.77 2.28 3.70
C ASN A 119 3.40 1.97 4.30
N ILE A 120 2.39 2.79 4.04
CA ILE A 120 1.00 2.52 4.45
C ILE A 120 0.53 1.18 3.84
N ALA A 121 0.79 0.93 2.56
CA ALA A 121 0.42 -0.33 1.92
C ALA A 121 1.11 -1.54 2.57
N ILE A 122 2.43 -1.46 2.82
CA ILE A 122 3.19 -2.54 3.44
C ILE A 122 2.70 -2.82 4.87
N LEU A 123 2.52 -1.78 5.69
CA LEU A 123 2.04 -1.93 7.07
C LEU A 123 0.60 -2.46 7.12
N THR A 124 -0.26 -2.02 6.19
CA THR A 124 -1.63 -2.54 6.06
C THR A 124 -1.63 -4.01 5.67
N TYR A 125 -0.76 -4.41 4.73
CA TYR A 125 -0.55 -5.82 4.41
C TYR A 125 -0.06 -6.63 5.62
N LEU A 126 0.93 -6.13 6.36
CA LEU A 126 1.44 -6.80 7.56
C LEU A 126 0.35 -6.93 8.65
N LYS A 127 -0.50 -5.91 8.82
CA LYS A 127 -1.70 -5.99 9.66
C LYS A 127 -2.63 -7.10 9.17
N GLY A 128 -2.91 -7.16 7.86
CA GLY A 128 -3.72 -8.22 7.25
C GLY A 128 -3.16 -9.64 7.51
N LYS A 129 -1.84 -9.82 7.45
CA LYS A 129 -1.20 -11.10 7.81
C LYS A 129 -1.46 -11.48 9.27
N LYS A 130 -1.32 -10.53 10.19
CA LYS A 130 -1.60 -10.76 11.63
C LYS A 130 -3.07 -11.14 11.84
N GLU A 131 -4.00 -10.46 11.17
CA GLU A 131 -5.43 -10.78 11.28
C GLU A 131 -5.79 -12.13 10.65
N SER A 132 -5.13 -12.51 9.55
CA SER A 132 -5.26 -13.86 8.96
C SER A 132 -4.81 -14.94 9.93
N GLN A 133 -3.67 -14.74 10.61
CA GLN A 133 -3.17 -15.65 11.66
C GLN A 133 -4.14 -15.77 12.84
N LYS A 134 -4.74 -14.65 13.26
CA LYS A 134 -5.82 -14.61 14.26
C LYS A 134 -7.16 -15.19 13.75
N LYS A 135 -7.20 -15.69 12.51
CA LYS A 135 -8.41 -16.22 11.83
C LYS A 135 -9.52 -15.17 11.66
N GLN A 136 -9.20 -13.88 11.74
CA GLN A 136 -10.10 -12.75 11.46
C GLN A 136 -10.14 -12.47 9.94
N ARG A 137 -10.71 -13.41 9.18
CA ARG A 137 -10.55 -13.45 7.71
C ARG A 137 -11.14 -12.27 6.97
N GLU A 138 -12.27 -11.71 7.42
CA GLU A 138 -12.85 -10.53 6.76
C GLU A 138 -11.98 -9.30 6.95
N GLU A 139 -11.42 -9.10 8.14
CA GLU A 139 -10.52 -7.99 8.42
C GLU A 139 -9.20 -8.16 7.64
N ALA A 140 -8.63 -9.36 7.64
CA ALA A 140 -7.46 -9.67 6.83
C ALA A 140 -7.69 -9.38 5.34
N LYS A 141 -8.83 -9.81 4.81
CA LYS A 141 -9.23 -9.56 3.41
C LYS A 141 -9.33 -8.05 3.13
N LYS A 142 -9.99 -7.27 4.01
CA LYS A 142 -10.08 -5.81 3.87
C LYS A 142 -8.69 -5.16 3.82
N CYS A 143 -7.80 -5.53 4.74
CA CYS A 143 -6.43 -5.02 4.76
C CYS A 143 -5.67 -5.36 3.46
N PHE A 144 -5.79 -6.59 2.96
CA PHE A 144 -5.14 -6.96 1.69
C PHE A 144 -5.72 -6.24 0.48
N GLN A 145 -7.03 -5.98 0.45
CA GLN A 145 -7.68 -5.19 -0.59
C GLN A 145 -7.23 -3.73 -0.55
N GLU A 146 -7.20 -3.12 0.64
CA GLU A 146 -6.72 -1.74 0.85
C GLU A 146 -5.25 -1.61 0.40
N ALA A 147 -4.38 -2.52 0.86
CA ALA A 147 -2.97 -2.53 0.46
C ALA A 147 -2.81 -2.68 -1.06
N ALA A 148 -3.57 -3.57 -1.70
CA ALA A 148 -3.53 -3.73 -3.16
C ALA A 148 -3.99 -2.46 -3.90
N GLY A 149 -5.06 -1.82 -3.42
CA GLY A 149 -5.57 -0.56 -3.99
C GLY A 149 -4.53 0.55 -3.96
N ILE A 150 -3.81 0.69 -2.84
CA ILE A 150 -2.74 1.70 -2.71
C ILE A 150 -1.60 1.43 -3.70
N ILE A 151 -1.13 0.18 -3.82
CA ILE A 151 -0.06 -0.18 -4.76
C ILE A 151 -0.48 0.07 -6.21
N LEU A 152 -1.73 -0.24 -6.56
CA LEU A 152 -2.27 0.04 -7.89
C LEU A 152 -2.32 1.55 -8.16
N PHE A 153 -2.78 2.35 -7.20
CA PHE A 153 -2.81 3.80 -7.31
C PHE A 153 -1.41 4.40 -7.49
N LEU A 154 -0.41 3.89 -6.75
CA LEU A 154 0.99 4.29 -6.92
C LEU A 154 1.49 4.03 -8.35
N LYS A 155 1.24 2.82 -8.86
CA LYS A 155 1.66 2.41 -10.21
C LYS A 155 1.00 3.25 -11.31
N ASP A 156 -0.32 3.45 -11.21
CA ASP A 156 -1.10 4.02 -12.32
C ASP A 156 -1.13 5.56 -12.31
N HIS A 157 -0.87 6.20 -11.18
CA HIS A 157 -0.98 7.66 -11.04
C HIS A 157 0.27 8.31 -10.49
N GLN A 158 0.63 8.01 -9.24
CA GLN A 158 1.55 8.86 -8.50
C GLN A 158 2.97 8.83 -9.07
N LEU A 159 3.44 7.65 -9.42
CA LEU A 159 4.82 7.48 -9.85
C LEU A 159 5.09 8.06 -11.24
N LYS A 160 4.05 8.28 -12.07
CA LYS A 160 4.18 8.94 -13.37
C LYS A 160 4.74 10.37 -13.28
N LYS A 161 4.67 11.00 -12.11
CA LYS A 161 5.21 12.34 -11.83
C LYS A 161 6.67 12.34 -11.38
N ILE A 162 7.27 11.16 -11.21
CA ILE A 162 8.60 10.97 -10.62
C ILE A 162 9.51 10.30 -11.65
N ASN A 163 10.55 11.03 -12.06
CA ASN A 163 11.48 10.60 -13.11
C ASN A 163 12.48 9.54 -12.65
N ARG A 164 12.87 9.54 -11.37
CA ARG A 164 13.86 8.62 -10.79
C ARG A 164 13.27 7.92 -9.56
N ARG A 165 13.33 6.59 -9.50
CA ARG A 165 12.67 5.79 -8.46
C ARG A 165 13.55 4.64 -8.00
N THR A 166 13.50 4.31 -6.71
CA THR A 166 14.17 3.11 -6.18
C THR A 166 13.55 1.85 -6.78
N ASN A 167 14.30 0.75 -6.82
CA ASN A 167 13.88 -0.47 -7.51
C ASN A 167 12.55 -1.08 -7.02
N ASP A 168 12.20 -0.86 -5.75
CA ASP A 168 10.93 -1.28 -5.16
C ASP A 168 9.70 -0.48 -5.65
N LEU A 169 9.93 0.68 -6.25
CA LEU A 169 8.91 1.56 -6.85
C LEU A 169 8.92 1.52 -8.39
N ASN A 170 9.62 0.57 -8.99
CA ASN A 170 9.54 0.33 -10.43
C ASN A 170 8.25 -0.43 -10.78
N ASP A 171 7.72 -0.20 -11.98
CA ASP A 171 6.43 -0.74 -12.43
C ASP A 171 6.36 -2.27 -12.30
N HIS A 172 7.46 -2.96 -12.61
CA HIS A 172 7.55 -4.41 -12.45
C HIS A 172 7.47 -4.86 -10.99
N ALA A 173 8.17 -4.17 -10.08
CA ALA A 173 8.15 -4.49 -8.66
C ALA A 173 6.74 -4.28 -8.08
N LEU A 174 6.10 -3.17 -8.41
CA LEU A 174 4.75 -2.85 -7.95
C LEU A 174 3.70 -3.81 -8.51
N GLU A 175 3.84 -4.22 -9.78
CA GLU A 175 2.99 -5.25 -10.37
C GLU A 175 3.10 -6.58 -9.61
N LEU A 176 4.32 -7.00 -9.23
CA LEU A 176 4.53 -8.20 -8.42
C LEU A 176 3.93 -8.07 -7.02
N ILE A 177 4.12 -6.92 -6.36
CA ILE A 177 3.57 -6.65 -5.02
C ILE A 177 2.03 -6.64 -5.08
N PHE A 178 1.44 -5.94 -6.05
CA PHE A 178 -0.01 -5.87 -6.28
C PHE A 178 -0.60 -7.28 -6.46
N ASN A 179 -0.04 -8.06 -7.39
CA ASN A 179 -0.50 -9.42 -7.65
C ASN A 179 -0.36 -10.32 -6.43
N SER A 180 0.69 -10.13 -5.62
CA SER A 180 0.86 -10.84 -4.35
C SER A 180 -0.26 -10.51 -3.36
N PHE A 181 -0.59 -9.23 -3.18
CA PHE A 181 -1.66 -8.80 -2.27
C PHE A 181 -3.03 -9.31 -2.73
N VAL A 182 -3.33 -9.24 -4.02
CA VAL A 182 -4.55 -9.84 -4.60
C VAL A 182 -4.59 -11.36 -4.37
N GLY A 183 -3.45 -12.05 -4.49
CA GLY A 183 -3.35 -13.47 -4.15
C GLY A 183 -3.73 -13.76 -2.69
N TYR A 184 -3.32 -12.90 -1.75
CA TYR A 184 -3.72 -13.01 -0.35
C TYR A 184 -5.23 -12.78 -0.13
N VAL A 185 -5.85 -11.83 -0.86
CA VAL A 185 -7.30 -11.65 -0.86
C VAL A 185 -8.02 -12.93 -1.27
N GLN A 186 -7.59 -13.52 -2.40
CA GLN A 186 -8.18 -14.76 -2.93
C GLN A 186 -8.02 -15.93 -1.95
N LEU A 187 -6.84 -16.03 -1.30
CA LEU A 187 -6.58 -17.05 -0.30
C LEU A 187 -7.56 -16.95 0.89
N GLU A 188 -7.85 -15.75 1.41
CA GLU A 188 -8.80 -15.59 2.51
C GLU A 188 -10.25 -15.95 2.12
N VAL A 189 -10.66 -15.59 0.90
CA VAL A 189 -11.97 -16.00 0.34
C VAL A 189 -12.06 -17.52 0.19
N ALA A 190 -11.00 -18.16 -0.30
CA ALA A 190 -10.93 -19.62 -0.43
C ALA A 190 -11.00 -20.30 0.94
N LYS A 191 -10.20 -19.84 1.92
CA LYS A 191 -10.23 -20.32 3.31
C LYS A 191 -11.63 -20.22 3.91
N LYS A 192 -12.33 -19.08 3.73
CA LYS A 192 -13.72 -18.88 4.19
C LYS A 192 -14.67 -19.90 3.56
N SER A 193 -14.56 -20.10 2.25
CA SER A 193 -15.38 -21.06 1.50
C SER A 193 -15.16 -22.50 1.96
N MET A 194 -13.90 -22.89 2.23
CA MET A 194 -13.57 -24.21 2.76
C MET A 194 -14.14 -24.43 4.17
N ARG A 195 -14.08 -23.43 5.06
CA ARG A 195 -14.70 -23.51 6.40
C ARG A 195 -16.22 -23.59 6.35
N ARG A 196 -16.86 -22.95 5.36
CA ARG A 196 -18.30 -23.11 5.11
C ARG A 196 -18.63 -24.49 4.56
N LYS A 197 -17.76 -25.05 3.72
CA LYS A 197 -17.89 -26.42 3.20
C LYS A 197 -17.68 -27.49 4.25
N SER A 198 -16.75 -27.34 5.20
CA SER A 198 -16.63 -28.30 6.30
C SER A 198 -17.86 -28.29 7.21
N LYS A 199 -18.50 -27.13 7.42
CA LYS A 199 -19.83 -27.05 8.05
C LYS A 199 -20.95 -27.66 7.20
N ARG A 200 -20.86 -27.56 5.86
CA ARG A 200 -21.85 -28.13 4.93
C ARG A 200 -21.62 -29.60 4.59
N GLN A 201 -20.41 -30.16 4.77
CA GLN A 201 -20.11 -31.58 4.56
C GLN A 201 -20.65 -32.49 5.68
N ALA A 202 -21.23 -31.91 6.75
CA ALA A 202 -22.20 -32.61 7.59
C ALA A 202 -23.57 -32.85 6.87
N GLY A 203 -23.73 -32.37 5.63
CA GLY A 203 -24.83 -32.68 4.71
C GLY A 203 -24.28 -33.04 3.33
N SER A 204 -24.45 -34.30 2.93
CA SER A 204 -23.68 -34.96 1.86
C SER A 204 -23.85 -34.41 0.42
N LYS A 205 -22.90 -34.83 -0.44
CA LYS A 205 -22.94 -34.90 -1.92
C LYS A 205 -23.00 -33.59 -2.70
N PHE A 206 -21.86 -32.88 -2.83
CA PHE A 206 -21.66 -31.98 -4.01
C PHE A 206 -20.19 -31.62 -4.30
N ILE A 207 -19.23 -32.55 -4.30
CA ILE A 207 -17.82 -32.18 -4.57
C ILE A 207 -17.09 -33.25 -5.39
N ARG A 208 -17.08 -33.10 -6.72
CA ARG A 208 -16.09 -33.73 -7.62
C ARG A 208 -15.47 -32.75 -8.64
N ARG A 209 -15.77 -31.44 -8.56
CA ARG A 209 -15.36 -30.43 -9.57
C ARG A 209 -14.40 -29.33 -9.10
N ARG A 210 -13.94 -29.32 -7.84
CA ARG A 210 -13.16 -28.17 -7.28
C ARG A 210 -11.75 -28.49 -6.78
N GLU A 211 -11.24 -29.70 -6.96
CA GLU A 211 -9.87 -30.06 -6.54
C GLU A 211 -8.79 -29.50 -7.47
N LYS A 212 -9.11 -29.13 -8.71
CA LYS A 212 -8.12 -28.59 -9.66
C LYS A 212 -7.68 -27.15 -9.40
N THR A 213 -8.38 -26.36 -8.57
CA THR A 213 -8.07 -24.93 -8.40
C THR A 213 -6.99 -24.67 -7.33
N VAL A 214 -6.83 -25.57 -6.36
CA VAL A 214 -5.87 -25.39 -5.26
C VAL A 214 -4.46 -25.87 -5.64
N GLN A 215 -4.34 -26.88 -6.52
CA GLN A 215 -3.04 -27.31 -7.07
C GLN A 215 -2.46 -26.34 -8.10
N TYR A 216 -3.29 -25.51 -8.76
CA TYR A 216 -2.83 -24.61 -9.83
C TYR A 216 -1.95 -23.44 -9.32
N PHE A 217 -2.16 -22.98 -8.09
CA PHE A 217 -1.41 -21.85 -7.54
C PHE A 217 -0.01 -22.21 -7.00
N GLN A 218 0.23 -23.47 -6.63
CA GLN A 218 1.58 -23.93 -6.26
C GLN A 218 2.48 -24.20 -7.48
N TYR A 219 1.90 -24.41 -8.66
CA TYR A 219 2.66 -24.73 -9.88
C TYR A 219 2.99 -23.50 -10.77
N HIS A 220 2.25 -22.39 -10.65
CA HIS A 220 2.38 -21.24 -11.54
C HIS A 220 3.46 -20.20 -11.16
N ALA A 221 4.26 -20.45 -10.11
CA ALA A 221 5.42 -19.62 -9.75
C ALA A 221 6.59 -19.70 -10.77
N LYS A 222 6.39 -20.26 -11.97
CA LYS A 222 7.43 -20.49 -12.98
C LYS A 222 7.12 -20.09 -14.44
N CYS A 223 5.97 -19.52 -14.81
CA CYS A 223 5.69 -19.26 -16.23
C CYS A 223 5.07 -17.90 -16.55
N LYS A 224 5.74 -17.19 -17.49
CA LYS A 224 5.33 -15.95 -18.17
C LYS A 224 3.98 -16.12 -18.87
N THR A 225 2.88 -15.68 -18.27
CA THR A 225 1.62 -15.33 -18.97
C THR A 225 0.64 -14.65 -18.00
N THR A 226 0.93 -13.40 -17.63
CA THR A 226 0.12 -12.64 -16.65
C THR A 226 -1.12 -11.98 -17.28
N VAL A 227 -1.24 -11.97 -18.61
CA VAL A 227 -2.32 -11.22 -19.31
C VAL A 227 -3.64 -12.02 -19.41
N SER A 228 -3.59 -13.35 -19.43
CA SER A 228 -4.79 -14.18 -19.64
C SER A 228 -5.64 -14.40 -18.37
N LEU A 229 -5.06 -14.27 -17.18
CA LEU A 229 -5.75 -14.51 -15.90
C LEU A 229 -6.49 -13.27 -15.36
N LEU A 230 -6.11 -12.06 -15.78
CA LEU A 230 -6.85 -10.83 -15.47
C LEU A 230 -8.24 -10.82 -16.13
N ARG A 231 -8.37 -11.33 -17.37
CA ARG A 231 -9.68 -11.46 -18.04
C ARG A 231 -10.61 -12.47 -17.36
N LEU A 232 -10.08 -13.60 -16.88
CA LEU A 232 -10.87 -14.59 -16.14
C LEU A 232 -11.30 -14.06 -14.76
N THR A 233 -10.44 -13.29 -14.09
CA THR A 233 -10.73 -12.72 -12.76
C THR A 233 -11.79 -11.63 -12.82
N VAL A 234 -11.76 -10.77 -13.85
CA VAL A 234 -12.82 -9.76 -14.10
C VAL A 234 -14.15 -10.43 -14.46
N GLN A 235 -14.13 -11.53 -15.23
CA GLN A 235 -15.36 -12.29 -15.55
C GLN A 235 -15.96 -12.99 -14.33
N ILE A 236 -15.14 -13.54 -13.44
CA ILE A 236 -15.60 -14.20 -12.20
C ILE A 236 -16.18 -13.17 -11.22
N LEU A 237 -15.54 -12.00 -11.06
CA LEU A 237 -16.07 -10.95 -10.19
C LEU A 237 -17.41 -10.37 -10.70
N ARG A 238 -17.58 -10.22 -12.03
CA ARG A 238 -18.86 -9.81 -12.62
C ARG A 238 -19.97 -10.84 -12.49
N SER A 239 -19.65 -12.13 -12.44
CA SER A 239 -20.65 -13.19 -12.31
C SER A 239 -21.08 -13.44 -10.85
N ASP A 240 -20.19 -13.21 -9.88
CA ASP A 240 -20.56 -13.25 -8.45
C ASP A 240 -21.46 -12.05 -8.04
N GLU A 241 -21.30 -10.89 -8.69
CA GLU A 241 -22.20 -9.74 -8.49
C GLU A 241 -23.62 -10.04 -9.00
N GLN A 242 -23.75 -10.66 -10.18
CA GLN A 242 -25.05 -11.05 -10.74
C GLN A 242 -25.76 -12.16 -9.95
N LEU A 243 -25.01 -13.10 -9.37
CA LEU A 243 -25.56 -14.13 -8.48
C LEU A 243 -26.03 -13.56 -7.14
N SER A 244 -25.40 -12.50 -6.65
CA SER A 244 -25.79 -11.80 -5.42
C SER A 244 -27.07 -10.99 -5.60
N TYR A 245 -27.25 -10.34 -6.76
CA TYR A 245 -28.47 -9.59 -7.09
C TYR A 245 -29.67 -10.50 -7.47
N GLY A 246 -29.42 -11.67 -8.07
CA GLY A 246 -30.49 -12.62 -8.43
C GLY A 246 -31.17 -13.31 -7.23
N LEU A 247 -30.46 -13.45 -6.11
CA LEU A 247 -31.00 -14.05 -4.88
C LEU A 247 -31.78 -13.06 -4.00
N ALA A 248 -31.64 -11.75 -4.22
CA ALA A 248 -32.34 -10.72 -3.44
C ALA A 248 -33.74 -10.35 -4.00
N ARG A 249 -34.12 -10.84 -5.19
CA ARG A 249 -35.46 -10.63 -5.81
C ARG A 249 -36.41 -11.83 -5.69
N ARG A 250 -36.03 -12.87 -4.96
CA ARG A 250 -36.90 -14.00 -4.62
C ARG A 250 -36.86 -14.23 -3.12
N GLY A 251 -37.49 -13.33 -2.39
CA GLY A 251 -37.75 -13.39 -0.96
C GLY A 251 -39.00 -12.59 -0.69
#